data_AF-F2D8K8-F1
#
_entry.id   AF-F2D8K8-F1
#
_cell.length_a   1.000
_cell.length_b   1.000
_cell.length_c   1.000
_cell.angle_alpha   90.00
_cell.angle_beta   90.00
_cell.angle_gamma   90.00
#
_symmetry.space_group_name_H-M   'P 1'
#
loop_
_entity.id
_entity.type
_entity.pdbx_description
1 polymer ?
#
loop_
_entity_poly.entity_id
_entity_poly.type
_entity_poly.pdbx_seq_one_letter_code
_entity_poly.pdbx_strand_id
1 'polypeptide(L)'
;VDGVQYEGDGYKECKPVGPGRCAANNGGCWKETRHGKTFSACRGSESLSGCECPPGFKGDGLTCQDVDECSDKVACTCPACSCRNTWGGYHCGCGGGGGNQVYVMAEDTCVGKSAAATGWLVTALVLSCLVGAGLAGFAFYKYRLRRYMDSEVAAIMSQYMPLEGQSTGGENRPLREEAVEAA
;
A
#
# COMPACT_ATOMS: atom_id res chain seq x y z
N VAL A 1 -1.34 -13.77 -47.55
CA VAL A 1 0.10 -14.12 -47.55
C VAL A 1 0.75 -13.16 -46.57
N ASP A 2 1.38 -13.66 -45.52
CA ASP A 2 1.70 -12.93 -44.27
C ASP A 2 2.77 -11.83 -44.37
N GLY A 3 2.89 -11.14 -45.52
CA GLY A 3 3.81 -10.03 -45.71
C GLY A 3 5.30 -10.38 -45.57
N VAL A 4 5.64 -11.68 -45.52
CA VAL A 4 7.01 -12.16 -45.38
C VAL A 4 7.74 -11.95 -46.70
N GLN A 5 8.84 -11.21 -46.67
CA GLN A 5 9.75 -11.05 -47.80
C GLN A 5 10.91 -12.02 -47.64
N TYR A 6 11.51 -12.41 -48.76
CA TYR A 6 12.69 -13.27 -48.78
C TYR A 6 13.76 -12.64 -49.64
N GLU A 7 15.00 -12.74 -49.17
CA GLU A 7 16.20 -12.30 -49.90
C GLU A 7 17.10 -13.51 -50.11
N GLY A 8 17.66 -13.63 -51.33
CA GLY A 8 18.38 -14.82 -51.72
C GLY A 8 19.18 -14.66 -53.00
N ASP A 9 20.10 -15.60 -53.22
CA ASP A 9 20.97 -15.66 -54.40
C ASP A 9 20.29 -16.30 -55.63
N GLY A 10 19.07 -16.82 -55.45
CA GLY A 10 18.29 -17.48 -56.49
C GLY A 10 18.61 -18.97 -56.69
N TYR A 11 19.54 -19.55 -55.91
CA TYR A 11 19.95 -20.95 -56.07
C TYR A 11 19.73 -21.80 -54.82
N LYS A 12 20.25 -21.36 -53.67
CA LYS A 12 20.22 -22.16 -52.42
C LYS A 12 20.03 -21.34 -51.17
N GLU A 13 20.31 -20.05 -51.21
CA GLU A 13 20.20 -19.19 -50.06
C GLU A 13 18.90 -18.38 -50.14
N CYS A 14 18.04 -18.54 -49.15
CA CYS A 14 16.77 -17.83 -49.03
C CYS A 14 16.55 -17.52 -47.56
N LYS A 15 16.66 -16.24 -47.19
CA LYS A 15 16.49 -15.76 -45.83
C LYS A 15 15.26 -14.87 -45.74
N PRO A 16 14.41 -15.05 -44.71
CA PRO A 16 13.27 -14.17 -44.52
C PRO A 16 13.76 -12.78 -44.08
N VAL A 17 13.29 -11.73 -44.73
CA VAL A 17 13.64 -10.32 -44.47
C VAL A 17 12.39 -9.46 -44.33
N GLY A 18 12.57 -8.24 -43.84
CA GLY A 18 11.49 -7.27 -43.70
C GLY A 18 10.64 -7.44 -42.43
N PRO A 19 9.56 -6.66 -42.31
CA PRO A 19 8.76 -6.58 -41.08
C PRO A 19 8.01 -7.89 -40.75
N GLY A 20 7.74 -8.72 -41.77
CA GLY A 20 7.09 -10.03 -41.62
C GLY A 20 8.04 -11.19 -41.34
N ARG A 21 9.36 -10.99 -41.29
CA ARG A 21 10.33 -12.11 -41.26
C ARG A 21 10.15 -13.07 -40.09
N CYS A 22 9.72 -12.56 -38.93
CA CYS A 22 9.55 -13.39 -37.73
C CYS A 22 8.39 -14.40 -37.86
N ALA A 23 7.46 -14.20 -38.80
CA ALA A 23 6.42 -15.18 -39.08
C ALA A 23 6.98 -16.44 -39.77
N ALA A 24 8.09 -16.32 -40.51
CA ALA A 24 8.76 -17.43 -41.16
C ALA A 24 9.93 -17.95 -40.31
N ASN A 25 9.71 -19.09 -39.64
CA ASN A 25 10.72 -19.75 -38.79
C ASN A 25 11.41 -18.78 -37.80
N ASN A 26 10.65 -17.86 -37.20
CA ASN A 26 11.18 -16.85 -36.28
C ASN A 26 12.34 -16.02 -36.88
N GLY A 27 12.34 -15.79 -38.19
CA GLY A 27 13.40 -15.05 -38.87
C GLY A 27 14.77 -15.75 -38.86
N GLY A 28 14.83 -17.05 -38.52
CA GLY A 28 16.08 -17.78 -38.26
C GLY A 28 16.74 -17.46 -36.92
N CYS A 29 16.06 -16.73 -36.03
CA CYS A 29 16.58 -16.33 -34.73
C CYS A 29 16.20 -17.30 -33.62
N TRP A 30 16.94 -17.23 -32.52
CA TRP A 30 16.64 -18.01 -31.32
C TRP A 30 15.20 -17.77 -30.82
N LYS A 31 14.55 -18.86 -30.41
CA LYS A 31 13.25 -18.85 -29.73
C LYS A 31 13.19 -20.05 -28.81
N GLU A 32 12.80 -19.82 -27.57
CA GLU A 32 12.63 -20.88 -26.60
C GLU A 32 11.39 -20.61 -25.75
N THR A 33 10.69 -21.69 -25.38
CA THR A 33 9.53 -21.64 -24.49
C THR A 33 9.81 -22.51 -23.27
N ARG A 34 9.75 -21.91 -22.08
CA ARG A 34 9.95 -22.62 -20.82
C ARG A 34 8.90 -22.16 -19.82
N HIS A 35 8.26 -23.12 -19.14
CA HIS A 35 7.20 -22.85 -18.16
C HIS A 35 6.06 -21.94 -18.68
N GLY A 36 5.70 -22.07 -19.97
CA GLY A 36 4.63 -21.28 -20.60
C GLY A 36 5.02 -19.85 -20.99
N LYS A 37 6.25 -19.41 -20.69
CA LYS A 37 6.81 -18.14 -21.18
C LYS A 37 7.62 -18.41 -22.44
N THR A 38 7.51 -17.55 -23.44
CA THR A 38 8.27 -17.66 -24.70
C THR A 38 9.10 -16.41 -24.89
N PHE A 39 10.40 -16.58 -25.10
CA PHE A 39 11.31 -15.51 -25.45
C PHE A 39 11.83 -15.75 -26.87
N SER A 40 12.05 -14.68 -27.62
CA SER A 40 12.53 -14.74 -29.00
C SER A 40 13.52 -13.62 -29.26
N ALA A 41 14.58 -13.93 -30.00
CA ALA A 41 15.55 -12.97 -30.48
C ALA A 41 15.13 -12.29 -31.81
N CYS A 42 14.00 -12.70 -32.39
CA CYS A 42 13.41 -12.01 -33.54
C CYS A 42 12.54 -10.86 -33.05
N ARG A 43 13.01 -9.64 -33.30
CA ARG A 43 12.22 -8.43 -33.10
C ARG A 43 11.52 -8.12 -34.42
N GLY A 44 10.19 -7.95 -34.37
CA GLY A 44 9.31 -7.75 -35.53
C GLY A 44 9.58 -6.44 -36.28
N SER A 45 8.55 -5.67 -36.59
CA SER A 45 8.59 -4.48 -37.47
C SER A 45 9.66 -3.41 -37.16
N GLU A 46 10.32 -3.46 -36.01
CA GLU A 46 11.39 -2.53 -35.62
C GLU A 46 12.78 -2.93 -36.12
N SER A 47 12.97 -4.19 -36.47
CA SER A 47 14.19 -4.71 -37.08
C SER A 47 13.81 -5.28 -38.43
N LEU A 48 14.57 -4.98 -39.49
CA LEU A 48 14.30 -5.51 -40.84
C LEU A 48 15.15 -6.76 -41.15
N SER A 49 16.21 -6.99 -40.36
CA SER A 49 17.17 -8.09 -40.50
C SER A 49 17.96 -8.32 -39.20
N GLY A 50 18.51 -9.52 -39.01
CA GLY A 50 19.36 -9.86 -37.86
C GLY A 50 18.58 -10.37 -36.64
N CYS A 51 19.31 -10.82 -35.62
CA CYS A 51 18.77 -11.38 -34.39
C CYS A 51 19.41 -10.68 -33.18
N GLU A 52 18.61 -10.35 -32.18
CA GLU A 52 19.06 -9.68 -30.95
C GLU A 52 18.42 -10.36 -29.76
N CYS A 53 19.22 -10.81 -28.79
CA CYS A 53 18.68 -11.47 -27.61
C CYS A 53 17.76 -10.51 -26.83
N PRO A 54 16.61 -10.99 -26.33
CA PRO A 54 15.72 -10.17 -25.53
C PRO A 54 16.37 -9.78 -24.18
N PRO A 55 15.85 -8.75 -23.49
CA PRO A 55 16.34 -8.37 -22.16
C PRO A 55 16.36 -9.54 -21.19
N GLY A 56 17.39 -9.63 -20.35
CA GLY A 56 17.64 -10.78 -19.45
C GLY A 56 18.39 -11.94 -20.11
N PHE A 57 18.73 -11.83 -21.39
CA PHE A 57 19.52 -12.83 -22.11
C PHE A 57 20.75 -12.19 -22.78
N LYS A 58 21.84 -12.96 -22.89
CA LYS A 58 23.07 -12.58 -23.59
C LYS A 58 23.44 -13.60 -24.67
N GLY A 59 24.00 -13.13 -25.78
CA GLY A 59 24.40 -13.99 -26.90
C GLY A 59 24.44 -13.26 -28.23
N ASP A 60 24.47 -14.03 -29.31
CA ASP A 60 24.55 -13.56 -30.71
C ASP A 60 23.18 -13.47 -31.40
N GLY A 61 22.08 -13.72 -30.67
CA GLY A 61 20.71 -13.74 -31.20
C GLY A 61 20.33 -15.05 -31.91
N LEU A 62 21.30 -15.91 -32.24
CA LEU A 62 21.06 -17.28 -32.70
C LEU A 62 21.07 -18.27 -31.53
N THR A 63 21.87 -17.97 -30.51
CA THR A 63 21.93 -18.65 -29.22
C THR A 63 21.88 -17.61 -28.12
N CYS A 64 20.80 -17.61 -27.34
CA CYS A 64 20.67 -16.72 -26.19
C CYS A 64 20.72 -17.52 -24.89
N GLN A 65 21.52 -17.07 -23.94
CA GLN A 65 21.65 -17.65 -22.61
C GLN A 65 21.11 -16.67 -21.57
N ASP A 66 20.41 -17.21 -20.59
CA ASP A 66 19.90 -16.47 -19.43
C ASP A 66 21.06 -15.75 -18.72
N VAL A 67 20.86 -14.48 -18.38
CA VAL A 67 21.79 -13.72 -17.55
C VAL A 67 21.43 -13.99 -16.10
N ASP A 68 22.41 -14.37 -15.29
CA ASP A 68 22.21 -14.51 -13.85
C ASP A 68 22.57 -13.19 -13.17
N GLU A 69 21.60 -12.29 -13.07
CA GLU A 69 21.84 -10.96 -12.49
C GLU A 69 22.20 -11.02 -10.99
N CYS A 70 21.85 -12.13 -10.31
CA CYS A 70 22.21 -12.37 -8.92
C CYS A 70 23.69 -12.75 -8.77
N SER A 71 24.19 -13.64 -9.63
CA SER A 71 25.60 -14.05 -9.63
C SER A 71 26.51 -12.91 -10.09
N ASP A 72 26.06 -12.14 -11.08
CA ASP A 72 26.80 -10.97 -11.60
C ASP A 72 26.71 -9.76 -10.64
N LYS A 73 25.90 -9.85 -9.57
CA LYS A 73 25.65 -8.78 -8.58
C LYS A 73 25.22 -7.45 -9.19
N VAL A 74 24.53 -7.52 -10.32
CA VAL A 74 23.98 -6.35 -11.02
C VAL A 74 22.61 -5.98 -10.46
N ALA A 75 21.94 -6.92 -9.79
CA ALA A 75 20.62 -6.74 -9.21
C ALA A 75 20.58 -7.07 -7.70
N CYS A 76 19.62 -6.45 -6.99
CA CYS A 76 19.33 -6.70 -5.58
C CYS A 76 20.54 -6.48 -4.64
N THR A 77 21.30 -5.40 -4.84
CA THR A 77 22.57 -5.13 -4.12
C THR A 77 22.43 -4.76 -2.64
N CYS A 78 21.22 -4.68 -2.10
CA CYS A 78 20.98 -4.34 -0.71
C CYS A 78 21.45 -5.44 0.26
N PRO A 79 22.00 -5.06 1.43
CA PRO A 79 22.53 -6.02 2.41
C PRO A 79 21.44 -6.90 3.04
N ALA A 80 20.20 -6.44 3.09
CA ALA A 80 19.06 -7.20 3.63
C ALA A 80 18.20 -7.88 2.54
N CYS A 81 18.66 -7.87 1.29
CA CYS A 81 17.92 -8.41 0.16
C CYS A 81 18.30 -9.86 -0.13
N SER A 82 17.33 -10.57 -0.70
CA SER A 82 17.47 -11.91 -1.25
C SER A 82 17.25 -11.82 -2.75
N CYS A 83 18.22 -12.29 -3.53
CA CYS A 83 18.12 -12.35 -4.98
C CYS A 83 17.86 -13.79 -5.40
N ARG A 84 16.89 -13.98 -6.30
CA ARG A 84 16.63 -15.27 -6.93
C ARG A 84 16.62 -15.09 -8.44
N ASN A 85 17.59 -15.71 -9.11
CA ASN A 85 17.60 -15.75 -10.56
C ASN A 85 16.42 -16.56 -11.11
N THR A 86 15.84 -16.11 -12.19
CA THR A 86 14.75 -16.77 -12.91
C THR A 86 15.00 -16.75 -14.40
N TRP A 87 14.36 -17.65 -15.14
CA TRP A 87 14.54 -17.65 -16.58
C TRP A 87 13.89 -16.42 -17.22
N GLY A 88 14.73 -15.56 -17.81
CA GLY A 88 14.40 -14.26 -18.40
C GLY A 88 14.43 -13.09 -17.42
N GLY A 89 15.05 -13.21 -16.24
CA GLY A 89 15.27 -12.11 -15.31
C GLY A 89 15.36 -12.56 -13.86
N TYR A 90 15.09 -11.69 -12.89
CA TYR A 90 15.31 -12.00 -11.48
C TYR A 90 14.16 -11.55 -10.58
N HIS A 91 14.14 -12.09 -9.36
CA HIS A 91 13.28 -11.64 -8.28
C HIS A 91 14.11 -11.21 -7.09
N CYS A 92 13.97 -9.93 -6.71
CA CYS A 92 14.45 -9.42 -5.44
C CYS A 92 13.36 -9.52 -4.38
N GLY A 93 13.74 -9.91 -3.17
CA GLY A 93 12.91 -9.84 -1.97
C GLY A 93 13.75 -9.43 -0.77
N CYS A 94 13.12 -9.35 0.39
CA CYS A 94 13.83 -9.10 1.65
C CYS A 94 14.14 -10.43 2.35
N GLY A 95 15.41 -10.65 2.71
CA GLY A 95 15.89 -11.90 3.31
C GLY A 95 15.63 -12.03 4.81
N GLY A 96 15.09 -11.00 5.46
CA GLY A 96 14.76 -11.05 6.88
C GLY A 96 13.50 -11.89 7.13
N GLY A 97 13.66 -13.02 7.83
CA GLY A 97 12.69 -14.11 8.04
C GLY A 97 11.36 -13.81 8.75
N GLY A 98 10.86 -12.57 8.70
CA GLY A 98 9.47 -12.27 9.01
C GLY A 98 8.90 -11.50 7.82
N GLY A 99 7.83 -11.99 7.20
CA GLY A 99 7.14 -11.43 6.01
C GLY A 99 6.56 -10.01 6.17
N ASN A 100 7.13 -9.22 7.08
CA ASN A 100 6.83 -7.85 7.39
C ASN A 100 7.71 -6.86 6.62
N GLN A 101 8.57 -7.31 5.71
CA GLN A 101 9.42 -6.42 4.91
C GLN A 101 8.96 -6.38 3.45
N VAL A 102 8.92 -5.17 2.89
CA VAL A 102 8.60 -4.90 1.48
C VAL A 102 9.86 -4.40 0.80
N TYR A 103 10.20 -5.02 -0.33
CA TYR A 103 11.29 -4.57 -1.17
C TYR A 103 10.84 -3.42 -2.06
N VAL A 104 11.62 -2.35 -2.10
CA VAL A 104 11.39 -1.15 -2.89
C VAL A 104 12.43 -1.10 -4.01
N MET A 105 11.99 -1.29 -5.25
CA MET A 105 12.88 -1.38 -6.41
C MET A 105 13.60 -0.07 -6.75
N ALA A 106 13.01 1.09 -6.42
CA ALA A 106 13.55 2.39 -6.83
C ALA A 106 14.87 2.76 -6.14
N GLU A 107 15.08 2.29 -4.91
CA GLU A 107 16.28 2.57 -4.11
C GLU A 107 17.01 1.29 -3.69
N ASP A 108 16.57 0.11 -4.14
CA ASP A 108 17.06 -1.19 -3.68
C ASP A 108 17.08 -1.28 -2.15
N THR A 109 15.93 -1.09 -1.50
CA THR A 109 15.83 -1.12 -0.04
C THR A 109 14.71 -2.02 0.46
N CYS A 110 14.84 -2.45 1.72
CA CYS A 110 13.83 -3.23 2.42
C CYS A 110 13.23 -2.40 3.56
N VAL A 111 11.92 -2.16 3.48
CA VAL A 111 11.19 -1.39 4.48
C VAL A 111 10.32 -2.33 5.31
N GLY A 112 10.53 -2.33 6.63
CA GLY A 112 9.68 -3.06 7.57
C GLY A 112 8.33 -2.37 7.77
N LYS A 113 7.26 -3.16 7.88
CA LYS A 113 5.92 -2.73 8.32
C LYS A 113 5.89 -2.48 9.83
N SER A 114 6.81 -1.65 10.33
CA SER A 114 6.88 -1.26 11.74
C SER A 114 6.24 0.12 11.91
N ALA A 115 4.96 0.26 11.57
CA ALA A 115 4.26 1.55 11.65
C ALA A 115 2.95 1.52 12.46
N ALA A 116 2.41 0.34 12.77
CA ALA A 116 1.13 0.25 13.48
C ALA A 116 1.23 0.56 14.98
N ALA A 117 2.34 0.22 15.63
CA ALA A 117 2.48 0.39 17.08
C ALA A 117 2.61 1.86 17.51
N THR A 118 3.31 2.68 16.73
CA THR A 118 3.55 4.10 17.03
C THR A 118 2.39 4.99 16.57
N GLY A 119 1.74 4.66 15.45
CA GLY A 119 0.61 5.43 14.93
C GLY A 119 -0.59 5.45 15.88
N TRP A 120 -0.89 4.33 16.53
CA TRP A 120 -2.02 4.23 17.46
C TRP A 120 -1.84 5.05 18.74
N LEU A 121 -0.59 5.20 19.22
CA LEU A 121 -0.30 6.04 20.37
C LEU A 121 -0.54 7.52 20.07
N VAL A 122 -0.12 7.98 18.89
CA VAL A 122 -0.32 9.38 18.47
C VAL A 122 -1.81 9.67 18.29
N THR A 123 -2.57 8.75 17.66
CA THR A 123 -4.03 8.95 17.48
C THR A 123 -4.78 8.91 18.81
N ALA A 124 -4.43 8.01 19.73
CA ALA A 124 -5.02 7.94 21.05
C ALA A 124 -4.77 9.23 21.87
N LEU A 125 -3.56 9.79 21.80
CA LEU A 125 -3.23 11.07 22.45
C LEU A 125 -4.05 12.24 21.88
N VAL A 126 -4.16 12.35 20.56
CA VAL A 126 -4.96 13.40 19.91
C VAL A 126 -6.43 13.30 20.31
N LEU A 127 -7.01 12.11 20.29
CA LEU A 127 -8.41 11.90 20.69
C LEU A 127 -8.63 12.20 22.17
N SER A 128 -7.70 11.82 23.05
CA SER A 128 -7.77 12.14 24.48
C SER A 128 -7.77 13.66 24.72
N CYS A 129 -6.92 14.41 24.01
CA CYS A 129 -6.89 15.87 24.10
C CYS A 129 -8.21 16.51 23.64
N LEU A 130 -8.80 16.03 22.54
CA LEU A 130 -10.08 16.54 22.03
C LEU A 130 -11.22 16.29 23.03
N VAL A 131 -11.29 15.10 23.60
CA VAL A 131 -12.29 14.75 24.63
C VAL A 131 -12.08 15.60 25.88
N GLY A 132 -10.83 15.78 26.32
CA GLY A 132 -10.49 16.63 27.47
C GLY A 132 -10.92 18.09 27.27
N ALA A 133 -10.63 18.67 26.11
CA ALA A 133 -11.07 20.02 25.77
C ALA A 133 -12.60 20.14 25.72
N GLY A 134 -13.29 19.13 25.16
CA GLY A 134 -14.75 19.07 25.12
C GLY A 134 -15.37 19.02 26.52
N LEU A 135 -14.86 18.18 27.41
CA LEU A 135 -15.33 18.07 28.80
C LEU A 135 -15.09 19.35 29.60
N ALA A 136 -13.90 19.95 29.47
CA ALA A 136 -13.58 21.21 30.13
C ALA A 136 -14.49 22.35 29.64
N GLY A 137 -14.73 22.43 28.32
CA GLY A 137 -15.65 23.40 27.73
C GLY A 137 -17.10 23.20 28.21
N PHE A 138 -17.58 21.96 28.26
CA PHE A 138 -18.92 21.64 28.75
C PHE A 138 -19.09 21.98 30.24
N ALA A 139 -18.08 21.68 31.06
CA ALA A 139 -18.08 22.04 32.49
C ALA A 139 -18.12 23.56 32.68
N PHE A 140 -17.33 24.32 31.92
CA PHE A 140 -17.37 25.78 31.94
C PHE A 140 -18.73 26.34 31.48
N TYR A 141 -19.30 25.79 30.42
CA TYR A 141 -20.64 26.15 29.94
C TYR A 141 -21.70 25.95 31.03
N LYS A 142 -21.73 24.77 31.65
CA LYS A 142 -22.64 24.45 32.77
C LYS A 142 -22.42 25.36 33.97
N TYR A 143 -21.16 25.63 34.34
CA TYR A 143 -20.82 26.53 35.45
C TYR A 143 -21.35 27.95 35.19
N ARG A 144 -21.13 28.47 33.98
CA ARG A 144 -21.61 29.80 33.58
C ARG A 144 -23.14 29.89 33.56
N LEU A 145 -23.83 28.87 33.02
CA LEU A 145 -25.30 28.81 33.03
C LEU A 145 -25.85 28.82 34.47
N ARG A 146 -25.25 28.06 35.39
CA ARG A 146 -25.70 28.02 36.79
C ARG A 146 -25.52 29.36 37.49
N ARG A 147 -24.38 30.03 37.26
CA ARG A 147 -24.11 31.39 37.75
C ARG A 147 -25.08 32.43 37.21
N TYR A 148 -25.45 32.35 35.93
CA TYR A 148 -26.41 33.27 35.32
C TYR A 148 -27.81 33.15 35.94
N MET A 149 -28.23 31.92 36.28
CA MET A 149 -29.50 31.67 37.01
C MET A 149 -29.47 32.25 38.43
N ASP A 150 -28.33 32.25 39.11
CA ASP A 150 -28.20 32.82 40.46
C ASP A 150 -28.21 34.36 40.46
N SER A 151 -27.72 35.02 39.41
CA SER A 151 -27.60 36.50 39.37
C SER A 151 -28.80 37.22 38.74
N GLU A 152 -29.50 36.60 37.77
CA GLU A 152 -30.57 37.30 37.04
C GLU A 152 -31.98 36.73 37.31
N VAL A 153 -32.14 35.47 37.71
CA VAL A 153 -33.48 34.88 37.96
C VAL A 153 -33.98 35.11 39.39
N ALA A 154 -33.09 35.34 40.36
CA ALA A 154 -33.46 35.74 41.72
C ALA A 154 -34.20 37.10 41.75
N ALA A 155 -33.89 38.00 40.81
CA ALA A 155 -34.56 39.29 40.68
C ALA A 155 -35.97 39.20 40.07
N ILE A 156 -36.26 38.16 39.27
CA ILE A 156 -37.58 37.94 38.65
C ILE A 156 -38.49 37.13 39.58
N MET A 157 -37.95 36.15 40.32
CA MET A 157 -38.72 35.32 41.27
C MET A 157 -39.10 36.05 42.57
N SER A 158 -38.48 37.19 42.89
CA SER A 158 -38.89 38.02 44.04
C SER A 158 -40.16 38.85 43.80
N GLN A 159 -40.70 38.88 42.57
CA GLN A 159 -41.94 39.61 42.26
C GLN A 159 -43.22 38.77 42.41
N TYR A 160 -43.14 37.46 42.71
CA TYR A 160 -44.31 36.57 42.77
C TYR A 160 -44.46 35.72 44.05
N MET A 161 -43.71 35.98 45.12
CA MET A 161 -43.99 35.36 46.42
C MET A 161 -44.65 36.35 47.39
N PRO A 162 -45.98 36.30 47.60
CA PRO A 162 -46.57 36.80 48.82
C PRO A 162 -46.34 35.78 49.94
N LEU A 163 -45.90 36.25 51.10
CA LEU A 163 -45.87 35.48 52.33
C LEU A 163 -47.31 35.30 52.83
N GLU A 164 -47.92 34.15 52.53
CA GLU A 164 -48.99 33.55 53.33
C GLU A 164 -48.39 32.22 53.85
N GLY A 165 -48.18 31.97 55.13
CA GLY A 165 -49.04 32.32 56.25
C GLY A 165 -49.79 31.10 56.77
N GLN A 166 -49.16 29.94 57.03
CA GLN A 166 -49.64 29.03 58.09
C GLN A 166 -48.63 27.95 58.51
N SER A 167 -48.60 27.75 59.82
CA SER A 167 -47.83 26.77 60.59
C SER A 167 -48.28 25.32 60.39
N THR A 168 -47.47 24.42 60.97
CA THR A 168 -47.66 22.96 61.18
C THR A 168 -47.30 22.13 59.94
N GLY A 169 -46.57 21.03 59.99
CA GLY A 169 -46.04 20.17 61.04
C GLY A 169 -45.07 19.20 60.33
N GLY A 170 -44.04 18.74 61.04
CA GLY A 170 -42.82 18.20 60.43
C GLY A 170 -42.89 16.83 59.76
N GLU A 171 -41.78 16.45 59.12
CA GLU A 171 -41.21 15.10 59.18
C GLU A 171 -39.75 15.18 58.68
N ASN A 172 -38.81 14.79 59.55
CA ASN A 172 -37.43 14.46 59.17
C ASN A 172 -37.41 13.02 58.65
N ARG A 173 -36.68 12.72 57.55
CA ARG A 173 -35.71 11.58 57.38
C ARG A 173 -35.54 11.09 55.91
N PRO A 174 -34.44 10.35 55.59
CA PRO A 174 -33.54 10.66 54.46
C PRO A 174 -33.48 9.57 53.35
N LEU A 175 -32.66 9.89 52.33
CA LEU A 175 -31.89 9.05 51.40
C LEU A 175 -32.16 7.54 51.41
N ARG A 176 -32.52 6.99 50.24
CA ARG A 176 -32.36 5.57 49.94
C ARG A 176 -31.89 5.36 48.49
N GLU A 177 -30.68 4.79 48.38
CA GLU A 177 -30.17 4.04 47.24
C GLU A 177 -31.16 2.96 46.79
N GLU A 178 -31.35 2.80 45.49
CA GLU A 178 -31.74 1.50 44.92
C GLU A 178 -30.87 1.21 43.70
N ALA A 179 -29.84 0.39 43.93
CA ALA A 179 -29.35 -0.56 42.95
C ALA A 179 -30.19 -1.84 43.10
N VAL A 180 -30.79 -2.33 42.02
CA VAL A 180 -31.26 -3.72 41.93
C VAL A 180 -31.04 -4.23 40.52
N GLU A 181 -30.17 -5.23 40.41
CA GLU A 181 -30.17 -6.21 39.34
C GLU A 181 -30.46 -7.59 39.96
N ALA A 182 -31.22 -8.39 39.21
CA ALA A 182 -31.52 -9.81 39.36
C ALA A 182 -32.80 -10.25 40.11
N ALA A 183 -33.52 -11.10 39.35
CA ALA A 183 -34.64 -12.02 39.64
C ALA A 183 -36.06 -11.44 39.63
#